data_AF-A0A2N7VL11-F1
#
_entry.id   AF-A0A2N7VL11-F1
#
_cell.length_a   1.000
_cell.length_b   1.000
_cell.length_c   1.000
_cell.angle_alpha   90.00
_cell.angle_beta   90.00
_cell.angle_gamma   90.00
#
_symmetry.space_group_name_H-M   'P 1'
#
loop_
_entity.id
_entity.type
_entity.pdbx_description
1 polymer ?
#
loop_
_entity_poly.entity_id
_entity_poly.type
_entity_poly.pdbx_seq_one_letter_code
_entity_poly.pdbx_strand_id
1 'polypeptide(L)' 'MQRELRQALDTAYSRLKDGRAEPAAFASNYALGLGIVVGGQACGAMTEQEAAGERAHLGMLAVLFEVQARIRSGSDAH' A
#
# COMPACT_ATOMS: atom_id res chain seq x y z
N MET A 1 -14.07 -7.36 8.55
CA MET A 1 -13.89 -6.26 7.59
C MET A 1 -15.11 -6.16 6.69
N GLN A 2 -15.66 -4.94 6.51
CA GLN A 2 -16.76 -4.71 5.57
C GLN A 2 -16.34 -4.89 4.10
N ARG A 3 -17.28 -5.32 3.25
CA ARG A 3 -17.01 -5.70 1.85
C ARG A 3 -16.52 -4.54 0.97
N GLU A 4 -17.13 -3.37 1.13
CA GLU A 4 -16.78 -2.16 0.38
C GLU A 4 -15.39 -1.66 0.76
N LEU A 5 -15.06 -1.72 2.06
CA LEU A 5 -13.73 -1.37 2.57
C LEU A 5 -12.66 -2.29 1.99
N ARG A 6 -12.95 -3.59 1.89
CA ARG A 6 -12.04 -4.56 1.26
C ARG A 6 -11.81 -4.24 -0.21
N GLN A 7 -12.85 -3.92 -0.98
CA GLN A 7 -12.71 -3.54 -2.40
C GLN A 7 -11.87 -2.27 -2.60
N ALA A 8 -12.04 -1.28 -1.73
CA ALA A 8 -11.25 -0.06 -1.76
C ALA A 8 -9.76 -0.36 -1.50
N LEU A 9 -9.45 -1.21 -0.51
CA LEU A 9 -8.09 -1.65 -0.23
C LEU A 9 -7.49 -2.45 -1.38
N ASP A 10 -8.22 -3.41 -1.94
CA ASP A 10 -7.75 -4.23 -3.05
C ASP A 10 -7.39 -3.36 -4.28
N THR A 11 -8.14 -2.28 -4.49
CA THR A 11 -7.86 -1.28 -5.54
C THR A 11 -6.59 -0.48 -5.25
N ALA A 12 -6.36 -0.08 -3.99
CA ALA A 12 -5.12 0.59 -3.61
C ALA A 12 -3.91 -0.37 -3.76
N TYR A 13 -4.07 -1.64 -3.39
CA TYR A 13 -3.02 -2.65 -3.49
C TYR A 13 -2.66 -2.99 -4.94
N SER A 14 -3.63 -3.08 -5.83
CA SER A 14 -3.35 -3.34 -7.25
C SER A 14 -2.50 -2.23 -7.87
N ARG A 15 -2.74 -0.97 -7.49
CA ARG A 15 -1.97 0.19 -7.94
C ARG A 15 -0.56 0.24 -7.35
N LEU A 16 -0.38 -0.25 -6.11
CA LEU A 16 0.95 -0.33 -5.47
C LEU A 16 1.83 -1.44 -6.04
N LYS A 17 1.22 -2.50 -6.59
CA LYS A 17 1.93 -3.63 -7.19
C LYS A 17 2.42 -3.35 -8.61
N ASP A 18 2.00 -2.25 -9.22
CA ASP A 18 2.54 -1.82 -10.51
C ASP A 18 3.99 -1.31 -10.31
N GLY A 19 4.96 -2.21 -10.50
CA GLY A 19 6.39 -1.94 -10.30
C GLY A 19 6.99 -0.88 -11.23
N ARG A 20 6.17 -0.26 -12.10
CA ARG A 20 6.55 0.89 -12.92
C ARG A 20 6.08 2.22 -12.35
N ALA A 21 5.38 2.24 -11.22
CA ALA A 21 4.88 3.47 -10.62
C ALA A 21 6.02 4.44 -10.30
N GLU A 22 5.86 5.69 -10.72
CA GLU A 22 6.70 6.82 -10.29
C GLU A 22 6.62 6.98 -8.75
N PRO A 23 7.69 7.42 -8.07
CA PRO A 23 7.69 7.56 -6.61
C PRO A 23 6.52 8.35 -6.03
N ALA A 24 6.12 9.43 -6.71
CA ALA A 24 4.95 10.23 -6.31
C ALA A 24 3.63 9.45 -6.42
N ALA A 25 3.48 8.62 -7.46
CA ALA A 25 2.31 7.77 -7.65
C ALA A 25 2.26 6.66 -6.59
N PHE A 26 3.41 6.05 -6.28
CA PHE A 26 3.51 5.07 -5.20
C PHE A 26 3.12 5.69 -3.85
N ALA A 27 3.72 6.82 -3.48
CA ALA A 27 3.43 7.50 -2.21
C ALA A 27 1.96 7.88 -2.07
N SER A 28 1.34 8.38 -3.15
CA SER A 28 -0.09 8.72 -3.17
C SER A 28 -0.99 7.50 -2.94
N ASN A 29 -0.74 6.39 -3.65
CA ASN A 29 -1.51 5.16 -3.47
C ASN A 29 -1.28 4.51 -2.10
N TYR A 30 -0.08 4.66 -1.54
CA TYR A 30 0.27 4.16 -0.22
C TYR A 30 -0.48 4.95 0.87
N ALA A 31 -0.47 6.28 0.76
CA ALA A 31 -1.22 7.16 1.65
C ALA A 31 -2.73 6.89 1.58
N LEU A 32 -3.26 6.64 0.38
CA LEU A 32 -4.66 6.22 0.20
C LEU A 32 -4.95 4.90 0.94
N GLY A 33 -4.13 3.87 0.75
CA GLY A 33 -4.27 2.59 1.43
C GLY A 33 -4.24 2.73 2.95
N LEU A 34 -3.27 3.48 3.49
CA LEU A 34 -3.20 3.80 4.92
C LEU A 34 -4.43 4.56 5.42
N GLY A 35 -4.90 5.55 4.66
CA GLY A 35 -6.12 6.30 4.99
C GLY A 35 -7.36 5.41 5.08
N ILE A 36 -7.49 4.44 4.17
CA ILE A 36 -8.58 3.46 4.20
C ILE A 36 -8.48 2.56 5.45
N VAL A 37 -7.29 2.09 5.81
CA VAL A 37 -7.10 1.26 7.02
C VAL A 37 -7.41 2.05 8.29
N VAL A 38 -6.83 3.25 8.43
CA VAL A 38 -7.03 4.11 9.60
C VAL A 38 -8.49 4.56 9.72
N GLY A 39 -9.10 4.99 8.62
CA GLY A 39 -10.52 5.37 8.58
C GLY A 39 -11.44 4.18 8.87
N GLY A 40 -11.12 3.01 8.32
CA GLY A 40 -11.85 1.76 8.56
C GLY A 40 -11.86 1.37 10.04
N GLN A 41 -10.75 1.55 10.74
CA GLN A 41 -10.70 1.34 12.19
C GLN A 41 -11.46 2.41 12.96
N ALA A 42 -11.26 3.69 12.63
CA ALA A 42 -11.90 4.80 13.33
C ALA A 42 -13.43 4.72 13.25
N CYS A 43 -13.96 4.23 12.14
CA CYS A 43 -15.40 4.05 11.92
C CYS A 43 -15.94 2.68 12.38
N GLY A 44 -15.11 1.79 12.95
CA GLY A 44 -15.53 0.46 13.39
C GLY A 44 -15.82 -0.55 12.27
N ALA A 45 -15.42 -0.25 11.03
CA ALA A 45 -15.56 -1.13 9.86
C ALA A 45 -14.44 -2.18 9.74
N MET A 46 -13.41 -2.08 10.59
CA MET A 46 -12.24 -2.94 10.64
C MET A 46 -11.79 -3.15 12.10
N THR A 47 -11.47 -4.39 12.47
CA THR A 47 -10.93 -4.68 13.81
C THR A 47 -9.46 -4.26 13.93
N GLU A 48 -8.95 -4.15 15.15
CA GLU A 48 -7.53 -3.85 15.37
C GLU A 48 -6.60 -4.90 14.73
N GLN A 49 -6.96 -6.17 14.82
CA GLN A 49 -6.18 -7.25 14.24
C GLN A 49 -6.21 -7.24 12.71
N GLU A 50 -7.36 -6.93 12.11
CA GLU A 50 -7.46 -6.76 10.65
C GLU A 50 -6.58 -5.60 10.19
N ALA A 51 -6.65 -4.46 10.87
CA ALA A 51 -5.84 -3.30 10.53
C ALA A 51 -4.34 -3.50 10.74
N ALA A 52 -3.93 -4.23 11.78
CA ALA A 52 -2.54 -4.62 11.96
C ALA A 52 -2.04 -5.45 10.77
N GLY A 53 -2.86 -6.41 10.29
CA GLY A 53 -2.56 -7.19 9.09
C GLY A 53 -2.44 -6.33 7.82
N GLU A 54 -3.39 -5.41 7.60
CA GLU A 54 -3.38 -4.53 6.43
C GLU A 54 -2.21 -3.52 6.47
N ARG A 55 -1.86 -2.97 7.64
CA ARG A 55 -0.66 -2.13 7.79
C ARG A 55 0.63 -2.90 7.53
N ALA A 56 0.72 -4.14 7.99
CA ALA A 56 1.87 -5.00 7.71
C ALA A 56 2.01 -5.28 6.21
N HIS A 57 0.89 -5.54 5.52
CA HIS A 57 0.86 -5.70 4.06
C HIS A 57 1.34 -4.43 3.35
N LEU A 58 0.83 -3.27 3.73
CA LEU A 58 1.28 -1.97 3.21
C LEU A 58 2.78 -1.76 3.44
N GLY A 59 3.28 -2.05 4.64
CA GLY A 59 4.71 -1.99 4.96
C GLY A 59 5.56 -2.87 4.04
N MET A 60 5.12 -4.09 3.76
CA MET A 60 5.79 -4.98 2.81
C MET A 60 5.84 -4.40 1.39
N LEU A 61 4.73 -3.80 0.91
CA LEU A 61 4.70 -3.15 -0.40
C LEU A 61 5.66 -1.96 -0.48
N ALA A 62 5.78 -1.16 0.58
CA ALA A 62 6.74 -0.05 0.66
C ALA A 62 8.19 -0.56 0.55
N VAL A 63 8.53 -1.60 1.29
CA VAL A 63 9.86 -2.23 1.21
C VAL A 63 10.14 -2.75 -0.20
N LEU A 64 9.18 -3.43 -0.83
CA LEU A 64 9.34 -3.93 -2.20
C LEU A 64 9.58 -2.81 -3.20
N PHE A 65 8.86 -1.69 -3.08
CA PHE A 65 9.07 -0.51 -3.91
C PHE A 65 10.48 0.06 -3.75
N GLU A 66 10.96 0.24 -2.52
CA GLU A 66 12.32 0.74 -2.27
C GLU A 66 13.41 -0.18 -2.84
N VAL A 67 13.24 -1.50 -2.68
CA VAL A 67 14.17 -2.49 -3.25
C VAL A 67 14.20 -2.40 -4.77
N GLN A 68 13.03 -2.32 -5.42
CA GLN A 68 12.95 -2.18 -6.88
C GLN A 68 13.54 -0.85 -7.37
N ALA A 69 13.29 0.24 -6.65
CA ALA A 69 13.88 1.55 -6.96
C ALA A 69 15.41 1.51 -6.91
N ARG A 70 15.99 0.87 -5.87
CA ARG A 70 17.45 0.69 -5.75
C ARG A 70 18.03 -0.17 -6.87
N ILE A 71 17.35 -1.25 -7.26
CA ILE A 71 17.77 -2.10 -8.38
C ILE A 71 17.79 -1.29 -9.68
N ARG A 72 16.77 -0.47 -9.94
CA ARG A 72 16.69 0.38 -11.14
C ARG A 72 17.83 1.41 -11.16
N SER A 73 18.03 2.15 -10.07
CA SER A 73 19.13 3.12 -9.98
C SER A 73 20.52 2.49 -10.11
N GLY A 74 20.70 1.24 -9.67
CA GLY A 74 21.94 0.48 -9.86
C GLY A 74 22.13 0.01 -11.30
N SER A 75 21.04 -0.29 -12.02
CA SER A 75 21.07 -0.69 -13.43
C SER A 75 21.33 0.47 -14.38
N ASP A 76 20.89 1.69 -14.05
CA ASP A 76 21.13 2.90 -14.85
C ASP A 76 22.57 3.44 -14.68
N ALA A 77 23.37 2.85 -13.80
CA ALA A 77 24.75 3.24 -13.49
C ALA A 77 25.81 2.38 -14.20
N HIS A 78 25.42 1.54 -15.18
CA HIS A 78 26.29 0.69 -16.01
C HIS A 78 26.01 0.93 -17.50
#